data_AF-A0A1C6H999-F1
#
_entry.id   AF-A0A1C6H999-F1
#
_cell.length_a   1.000
_cell.length_b   1.000
_cell.length_c   1.000
_cell.angle_alpha   90.00
_cell.angle_beta   90.00
_cell.angle_gamma   90.00
#
_symmetry.space_group_name_H-M   'P 1'
#
loop_
_entity.id
_entity.type
_entity.pdbx_description
1 polymer ?
#
loop_
_entity_poly.entity_id
_entity_poly.type
_entity_poly.pdbx_seq_one_letter_code
_entity_poly.pdbx_strand_id
1 'polypeptide(L)' 'MVGLLNDRCIRVYSEMNEWMDCIFIVSAEDAERAEKVLQEAWDSYWEDGDGWCYGNYLSDKMIKAGISFDVYYADSEE' A
#
# COMPACT_ATOMS: atom_id res chain seq x y z
N MET A 1 8.59 3.14 -1.28
CA MET A 1 9.15 2.19 -0.30
C MET A 1 8.02 1.63 0.53
N VAL A 2 8.09 0.33 0.84
CA VAL A 2 7.15 -0.34 1.75
C VAL A 2 7.88 -0.62 3.04
N GLY A 3 7.29 -0.26 4.18
CA GLY A 3 7.87 -0.45 5.49
C GLY A 3 6.83 -0.90 6.50
N LEU A 4 7.13 -2.00 7.21
CA LEU A 4 6.33 -2.46 8.34
C LEU A 4 6.58 -1.53 9.54
N LEU A 5 5.56 -0.80 9.98
CA LEU A 5 5.61 0.03 11.19
C LEU A 5 5.34 -0.77 12.46
N ASN A 6 4.56 -1.85 12.35
CA ASN A 6 4.20 -2.77 13.43
C ASN A 6 3.69 -4.08 12.82
N ASP A 7 3.47 -5.16 13.59
CA ASP A 7 2.96 -6.48 13.13
C ASP A 7 1.63 -6.47 12.35
N ARG A 8 1.02 -5.30 12.14
CA ARG A 8 -0.30 -5.09 11.53
C ARG A 8 -0.35 -3.87 10.62
N CYS A 9 0.70 -3.04 10.63
CA CYS A 9 0.67 -1.72 10.03
C CYS A 9 1.80 -1.62 9.02
N ILE A 10 1.44 -1.45 7.76
CA ILE A 10 2.35 -1.34 6.62
C ILE A 10 2.20 0.06 6.05
N ARG A 11 3.28 0.84 6.03
CA ARG A 11 3.30 2.13 5.36
C ARG A 11 4.00 1.99 4.02
N VAL A 12 3.32 2.45 2.99
CA VAL A 12 3.83 2.55 1.64
C VAL A 12 3.99 4.03 1.35
N TYR A 13 5.23 4.51 1.28
CA TYR A 13 5.53 5.94 1.12
C TYR A 13 6.65 6.17 0.12
N SER A 14 6.70 7.35 -0.49
CA SER A 14 7.78 7.76 -1.36
C SER A 14 8.45 9.02 -0.84
N GLU A 15 9.78 8.99 -0.70
CA GLU A 15 10.54 10.19 -0.31
C GLU A 15 10.50 11.29 -1.39
N MET A 16 10.28 10.91 -2.65
CA MET A 16 10.20 11.85 -3.78
C MET A 16 8.77 12.28 -4.11
N ASN A 17 7.76 11.56 -3.62
CA ASN A 17 6.36 11.77 -3.96
C ASN A 17 5.49 11.67 -2.72
N GLU A 18 5.21 12.80 -2.07
CA GLU A 18 4.41 12.86 -0.84
C GLU A 18 2.98 12.34 -1.02
N TRP A 19 2.42 12.48 -2.23
CA TRP A 19 1.10 11.94 -2.59
C TRP A 19 1.05 10.41 -2.64
N MET A 20 2.19 9.71 -2.59
CA MET A 20 2.29 8.25 -2.55
C MET A 20 2.43 7.71 -1.13
N ASP A 21 1.89 8.40 -0.13
CA ASP A 21 1.93 7.97 1.28
C ASP A 21 0.59 7.36 1.72
N CYS A 22 0.59 6.04 1.80
CA CYS A 22 -0.57 5.21 2.14
C CYS A 22 -0.20 4.30 3.32
N ILE A 23 -1.09 4.22 4.31
CA ILE A 23 -0.95 3.34 5.46
C ILE A 23 -2.02 2.26 5.37
N PHE A 24 -1.59 1.00 5.37
CA PHE A 24 -2.44 -0.18 5.36
C PHE A 24 -2.40 -0.85 6.73
N ILE A 25 -3.56 -1.02 7.35
CA ILE A 25 -3.73 -1.80 8.56
C ILE A 25 -4.35 -3.14 8.18
N VAL A 26 -3.69 -4.22 8.56
CA VAL A 26 -4.07 -5.60 8.23
C VAL A 26 -4.09 -6.46 9.49
N SER A 27 -4.70 -7.64 9.39
CA SER A 27 -4.59 -8.67 10.42
C SER A 27 -3.13 -9.12 10.57
N ALA A 28 -2.72 -9.43 11.80
CA ALA A 28 -1.35 -9.89 12.08
C ALA A 28 -0.98 -11.17 11.30
N GLU A 29 -1.97 -12.02 11.04
CA GLU A 29 -1.80 -13.27 10.27
C GLU A 29 -1.55 -13.02 8.78
N ASP A 30 -2.07 -11.90 8.25
CA ASP A 30 -1.93 -11.52 6.85
C ASP A 30 -0.81 -10.50 6.63
N ALA A 31 -0.17 -9.99 7.69
CA ALA A 31 0.82 -8.91 7.60
C ALA A 31 1.98 -9.24 6.66
N GLU A 32 2.53 -10.45 6.73
CA GLU A 32 3.62 -10.87 5.84
C GLU A 32 3.17 -10.99 4.38
N ARG A 33 1.95 -11.49 4.14
CA ARG A 33 1.37 -11.57 2.79
C ARG A 33 1.08 -10.19 2.24
N ALA A 34 0.50 -9.31 3.05
CA ALA A 34 0.18 -7.94 2.70
C ALA A 34 1.43 -7.14 2.35
N GLU A 35 2.49 -7.27 3.14
CA GLU A 35 3.77 -6.63 2.86
C GLU A 35 4.31 -7.05 1.49
N LYS A 36 4.35 -8.36 1.20
CA LYS A 36 4.78 -8.88 -0.11
C LYS A 36 3.93 -8.35 -1.25
N VAL A 37 2.61 -8.40 -1.13
CA VAL A 37 1.68 -7.90 -2.16
C VAL A 37 1.89 -6.41 -2.40
N LEU A 38 2.06 -5.61 -1.34
CA LEU A 38 2.29 -4.17 -1.46
C LEU A 38 3.69 -3.87 -2.03
N GLN A 39 4.70 -4.67 -1.71
CA GLN A 39 6.05 -4.55 -2.26
C GLN A 39 6.06 -4.85 -3.77
N GLU A 40 5.40 -5.93 -4.19
CA GLU A 40 5.23 -6.29 -5.60
C GLU A 40 4.43 -5.21 -6.35
N ALA A 41 3.36 -4.71 -5.73
CA ALA A 41 2.55 -3.63 -6.30
C ALA A 41 3.33 -2.32 -6.41
N TRP A 42 4.18 -1.98 -5.43
CA TRP A 42 5.07 -0.83 -5.49
C TRP A 42 6.03 -0.92 -6.68
N ASP A 43 6.65 -2.09 -6.90
CA ASP A 43 7.60 -2.32 -7.99
C ASP A 43 6.92 -2.27 -9.35
N SER A 44 5.76 -2.93 -9.47
CA SER A 44 4.98 -3.01 -10.72
C SER A 44 4.22 -1.74 -11.06
N TYR A 45 4.01 -0.81 -10.11
CA TYR A 45 3.20 0.39 -10.34
C TYR A 45 3.74 1.26 -11.49
N TRP A 46 5.06 1.36 -11.63
CA TRP A 46 5.69 2.16 -12.68
C TRP A 46 5.53 1.57 -14.08
N GLU A 47 5.22 0.28 -14.19
CA GLU A 47 5.04 -0.44 -15.47
C GLU A 47 3.57 -0.69 -15.82
N ASP A 48 2.73 -0.99 -14.82
CA ASP A 48 1.35 -1.47 -14.97
C ASP A 48 0.30 -0.48 -14.39
N GLY A 49 0.73 0.41 -13.49
CA GLY A 49 -0.15 1.31 -12.74
C GLY A 49 -0.12 2.78 -13.20
N ASP A 50 0.69 3.13 -14.20
CA ASP A 50 0.84 4.50 -14.68
C ASP A 50 -0.50 5.05 -15.20
N GLY A 51 -1.05 6.05 -14.49
CA GLY A 51 -2.36 6.66 -14.76
C GLY A 51 -3.49 6.26 -13.79
N TRP A 52 -3.24 5.37 -12.82
CA TRP A 52 -4.18 5.09 -11.73
C TRP A 52 -3.87 5.91 -10.48
N CYS A 53 -4.88 6.16 -9.65
CA CYS A 53 -4.63 6.65 -8.30
C CYS A 53 -3.86 5.56 -7.53
N TYR A 54 -2.69 5.91 -7.00
CA TYR A 54 -1.78 4.96 -6.34
C TYR A 54 -2.46 4.18 -5.21
N GLY A 55 -3.24 4.87 -4.37
CA GLY A 55 -4.03 4.26 -3.31
C GLY A 55 -5.03 3.21 -3.82
N ASN A 56 -5.71 3.51 -4.93
CA ASN A 56 -6.65 2.58 -5.56
C ASN A 56 -5.94 1.36 -6.16
N TYR A 57 -4.78 1.56 -6.79
CA TYR A 57 -3.99 0.46 -7.35
C TYR A 57 -3.55 -0.52 -6.26
N LEU A 58 -2.98 -0.01 -5.17
CA LEU A 58 -2.58 -0.84 -4.03
C LEU A 58 -3.78 -1.56 -3.40
N SER A 59 -4.89 -0.86 -3.22
CA SER A 59 -6.13 -1.42 -2.67
C SER A 59 -6.68 -2.56 -3.54
N ASP A 60 -6.67 -2.41 -4.87
CA ASP A 60 -7.10 -3.46 -5.79
C ASP A 60 -6.24 -4.73 -5.68
N LYS A 61 -4.90 -4.59 -5.58
CA LYS A 61 -4.00 -5.74 -5.40
C LYS A 61 -4.26 -6.47 -4.09
N MET A 62 -4.50 -5.72 -3.01
CA MET A 62 -4.85 -6.28 -1.70
C MET A 62 -6.19 -7.03 -1.72
N ILE A 63 -7.21 -6.46 -2.38
CA ILE A 63 -8.52 -7.11 -2.56
C ILE A 63 -8.36 -8.41 -3.38
N LYS A 64 -7.60 -8.37 -4.48
CA LYS A 64 -7.33 -9.55 -5.33
C LYS A 64 -6.56 -10.63 -4.58
N ALA A 65 -5.70 -10.25 -3.64
CA ALA A 65 -5.01 -11.19 -2.76
C ALA A 65 -5.92 -11.81 -1.68
N GLY A 66 -7.15 -11.31 -1.53
CA GLY A 66 -8.11 -11.74 -0.53
C GLY A 66 -7.76 -11.27 0.89
N ILE A 67 -6.99 -10.19 1.00
CA ILE A 67 -6.54 -9.65 2.29
C ILE A 67 -7.53 -8.59 2.74
N SER A 68 -7.98 -8.66 3.99
CA SER A 68 -8.78 -7.61 4.61
C SER A 68 -7.85 -6.52 5.14
N PHE A 69 -8.12 -5.27 4.78
CA PHE A 69 -7.32 -4.13 5.20
C PHE A 69 -8.17 -2.87 5.41
N ASP A 70 -7.67 -1.99 6.27
CA ASP A 70 -8.06 -0.59 6.35
C ASP A 70 -6.95 0.25 5.72
N VAL A 71 -7.31 1.19 4.86
CA VAL A 71 -6.37 2.09 4.20
C VAL A 71 -6.59 3.53 4.67
N TYR A 72 -5.49 4.19 5.03
CA TYR A 72 -5.44 5.60 5.40
C TYR A 72 -4.48 6.30 4.46
N TYR A 73 -4.91 7.44 3.94
CA TYR A 73 -4.09 8.28 3.08
C TYR A 73 -3.60 9.45 3.93
N ALA A 74 -2.30 9.76 3.83
CA ALA A 74 -1.83 11.04 4.35
C ALA A 74 -2.36 12.12 3.39
N ASP A 75 -3.56 12.60 3.69
CA ASP A 75 -4.13 13.76 3.01
C ASP A 75 -3.19 14.94 3.27
N SER A 76 -2.50 15.41 2.23
CA SER A 76 -2.07 16.81 2.23
C SER A 76 -3.36 17.60 2.17
N GLU A 77 -3.75 18.19 3.31
CA GLU A 77 -4.93 19.05 3.45
C GLU A 77 -5.14 19.92 2.19
N GLU A 78 -6.38 19.90 1.69
CA GLU A 78 -7.01 20.68 0.59
C GLU A 78 -6.24 21.86 -0.04
#